data_AF-A0A4R2CEU5-F1
#
_entry.id   AF-A0A4R2CEU5-F1
#
_cell.length_a   1.000
_cell.length_b   1.000
_cell.length_c   1.000
_cell.angle_alpha   90.00
_cell.angle_beta   90.00
_cell.angle_gamma   90.00
#
_symmetry.space_group_name_H-M   'P 1'
#
loop_
_entity.id
_entity.type
_entity.pdbx_description
1 polymer ?
#
loop_
_entity_poly.entity_id
_entity_poly.type
_entity_poly.pdbx_seq_one_letter_code
_entity_poly.pdbx_strand_id
1 'polypeptide(L)'
;MDYEQFKAEYKQVFDAIDGDRPSADFAPDVARLKALAATIEDPANRRSAENRIATIEDVLSYGDGPPLSPAMAQAIRVHAAASAAGGTPQERIARAEAGMAEIGRIAEAAGPGEEASIMNMNESLYMLVLALEPESE
;
A
#
# COMPACT_ATOMS: atom_id res chain seq x y z
N MET A 1 -14.99 7.13 16.42
CA MET A 1 -13.67 6.50 16.69
C MET A 1 -12.59 7.52 16.32
N ASP A 2 -11.45 7.53 17.01
CA ASP A 2 -10.29 8.34 16.57
C ASP A 2 -9.40 7.57 15.58
N TYR A 3 -8.57 8.29 14.83
CA TYR A 3 -7.73 7.70 13.79
C TYR A 3 -6.62 6.78 14.34
N GLU A 4 -6.15 6.99 15.56
CA GLU A 4 -5.10 6.17 16.16
C GLU A 4 -5.64 4.80 16.56
N GLN A 5 -6.87 4.73 17.06
CA GLN A 5 -7.59 3.48 17.28
C GLN A 5 -7.78 2.71 15.96
N PHE A 6 -8.17 3.40 14.88
CA PHE A 6 -8.27 2.77 13.57
C PHE A 6 -6.91 2.20 13.10
N LYS A 7 -5.81 2.95 13.29
CA LYS A 7 -4.46 2.47 12.91
C LYS A 7 -4.05 1.21 13.66
N ALA A 8 -4.39 1.09 14.94
CA ALA A 8 -4.12 -0.10 15.71
C ALA A 8 -4.85 -1.33 15.14
N GLU A 9 -6.14 -1.16 14.83
CA GLU A 9 -6.97 -2.21 14.22
C GLU A 9 -6.48 -2.59 12.81
N TYR A 10 -6.15 -1.59 11.99
CA TYR A 10 -5.54 -1.78 10.68
C TYR A 10 -4.26 -2.61 10.79
N LYS A 11 -3.36 -2.26 11.73
CA LYS A 11 -2.09 -2.95 11.89
C LYS A 11 -2.28 -4.42 12.26
N GLN A 12 -3.23 -4.74 13.14
CA GLN A 12 -3.52 -6.12 13.50
C GLN A 12 -3.97 -6.95 12.30
N VAL A 13 -4.87 -6.40 11.47
CA VAL A 13 -5.32 -7.10 10.26
C VAL A 13 -4.18 -7.23 9.27
N PHE A 14 -3.41 -6.17 9.05
CA PHE A 14 -2.29 -6.16 8.10
C PHE A 14 -1.18 -7.13 8.48
N ASP A 15 -0.79 -7.19 9.76
CA ASP A 15 0.23 -8.13 10.25
C ASP A 15 -0.24 -9.59 10.12
N ALA A 16 -1.56 -9.84 10.22
CA ALA A 16 -2.12 -11.19 10.08
C ALA A 16 -2.10 -11.71 8.63
N ILE A 17 -2.02 -10.82 7.63
CA ILE A 17 -1.94 -11.19 6.21
C ILE A 17 -0.65 -11.95 5.90
N ASP A 18 0.44 -11.69 6.64
CA ASP A 18 1.70 -12.44 6.51
C ASP A 18 1.64 -13.86 7.14
N GLY A 19 0.49 -14.29 7.67
CA GLY A 19 0.27 -15.63 8.23
C GLY A 19 -0.32 -16.65 7.24
N ASP A 20 -0.55 -17.89 7.70
CA ASP A 20 -1.08 -18.99 6.87
C ASP A 20 -2.59 -18.88 6.54
N ARG A 21 -3.21 -17.74 6.83
CA ARG A 21 -4.65 -17.56 6.63
C ARG A 21 -4.95 -17.24 5.16
N PRO A 22 -5.86 -17.99 4.49
CA PRO A 22 -6.28 -17.69 3.12
C PRO A 22 -6.84 -16.27 2.96
N SER A 23 -6.55 -15.62 1.82
CA SER A 23 -7.02 -14.25 1.55
C SER A 23 -8.53 -14.09 1.64
N ALA A 24 -9.29 -15.10 1.19
CA ALA A 24 -10.75 -15.11 1.26
C ALA A 24 -11.27 -14.97 2.71
N ASP A 25 -10.52 -15.45 3.69
CA ASP A 25 -10.95 -15.43 5.08
C ASP A 25 -10.88 -14.03 5.68
N PHE A 26 -10.14 -13.08 5.09
CA PHE A 26 -10.02 -11.69 5.59
C PHE A 26 -11.21 -10.80 5.24
N ALA A 27 -12.18 -11.26 4.44
CA ALA A 27 -13.36 -10.47 4.07
C ALA A 27 -14.12 -9.86 5.28
N PRO A 28 -14.32 -10.56 6.41
CA PRO A 28 -14.95 -9.99 7.60
C PRO A 28 -14.10 -8.89 8.25
N ASP A 29 -12.77 -9.03 8.23
CA ASP A 29 -11.84 -8.06 8.82
C ASP A 29 -11.82 -6.76 8.00
N VAL A 30 -11.80 -6.86 6.68
CA VAL A 30 -11.91 -5.71 5.78
C VAL A 30 -13.26 -5.00 5.98
N ALA A 31 -14.36 -5.74 6.07
CA ALA A 31 -15.67 -5.15 6.33
C ALA A 31 -15.73 -4.41 7.68
N ARG A 32 -15.09 -4.98 8.71
CA ARG A 32 -14.96 -4.35 10.03
C ARG A 32 -14.16 -3.05 9.96
N LEU A 33 -13.01 -3.04 9.28
CA LEU A 33 -12.21 -1.83 9.09
C LEU A 33 -12.99 -0.73 8.35
N LYS A 34 -13.77 -1.08 7.31
CA LYS A 34 -14.65 -0.13 6.60
C LYS A 34 -15.69 0.49 7.54
N ALA A 35 -16.33 -0.33 8.37
CA ALA A 35 -17.28 0.16 9.36
C ALA A 35 -16.63 1.10 10.38
N LEU A 36 -15.43 0.78 10.86
CA LEU A 36 -14.67 1.63 11.78
C LEU A 36 -14.27 2.97 11.13
N ALA A 37 -13.73 2.93 9.91
CA ALA A 37 -13.35 4.11 9.15
C ALA A 37 -14.52 5.08 8.95
N ALA A 38 -15.72 4.57 8.68
CA ALA A 38 -16.92 5.39 8.53
C ALA A 38 -17.30 6.19 9.80
N THR A 39 -16.85 5.76 10.99
CA THR A 39 -17.10 6.45 12.27
C THR A 39 -16.03 7.48 12.65
N ILE A 40 -15.01 7.70 11.79
CA ILE A 40 -14.00 8.74 11.98
C ILE A 40 -14.62 10.08 11.57
N GLU A 41 -14.68 11.04 12.48
CA GLU A 41 -15.33 12.34 12.27
C GLU A 41 -14.57 13.24 11.29
N ASP A 42 -13.24 13.29 11.45
CA ASP A 42 -12.37 14.09 10.59
C ASP A 42 -12.30 13.51 9.17
N PRO A 43 -12.69 14.27 8.13
CA PRO A 43 -12.72 13.77 6.75
C PRO A 43 -11.34 13.40 6.18
N ALA A 44 -10.27 14.07 6.60
CA ALA A 44 -8.92 13.78 6.12
C ALA A 44 -8.40 12.46 6.72
N ASN A 45 -8.68 12.23 8.00
CA ASN A 45 -8.40 10.96 8.67
C ASN A 45 -9.27 9.83 8.14
N ARG A 46 -10.55 10.07 7.84
CA ARG A 46 -11.43 9.08 7.20
C ARG A 46 -10.88 8.65 5.84
N ARG A 47 -10.50 9.61 4.99
CA ARG A 47 -9.86 9.32 3.69
C ARG A 47 -8.55 8.57 3.86
N SER A 48 -7.75 8.90 4.88
CA SER A 48 -6.52 8.16 5.19
C SER A 48 -6.79 6.72 5.62
N ALA A 49 -7.86 6.48 6.37
CA ALA A 49 -8.31 5.15 6.75
C ALA A 49 -8.81 4.33 5.54
N GLU A 50 -9.58 4.94 4.64
CA GLU A 50 -10.04 4.33 3.38
C GLU A 50 -8.85 3.93 2.49
N ASN A 51 -7.85 4.79 2.33
CA ASN A 51 -6.64 4.48 1.55
C ASN A 51 -5.90 3.27 2.12
N ARG A 52 -5.82 3.16 3.45
CA ARG A 52 -5.20 2.01 4.11
C ARG A 52 -5.99 0.73 3.90
N ILE A 53 -7.31 0.79 3.96
CA ILE A 53 -8.16 -0.38 3.65
C ILE A 53 -7.92 -0.85 2.21
N ALA A 54 -7.83 0.08 1.26
CA ALA A 54 -7.52 -0.26 -0.14
C ALA A 54 -6.17 -0.99 -0.28
N THR A 55 -5.16 -0.66 0.53
CA THR A 55 -3.89 -1.40 0.58
C THR A 55 -4.08 -2.86 1.00
N ILE A 56 -4.92 -3.14 2.00
CA ILE A 56 -5.22 -4.53 2.38
C ILE A 56 -5.93 -5.27 1.25
N GLU A 57 -6.93 -4.64 0.64
CA GLU A 57 -7.69 -5.24 -0.45
C GLU A 57 -6.81 -5.58 -1.66
N ASP A 58 -5.86 -4.69 -1.99
CA ASP A 58 -4.87 -4.91 -3.05
C ASP A 58 -3.99 -6.13 -2.74
N VAL A 59 -3.40 -6.20 -1.54
CA VAL A 59 -2.56 -7.35 -1.13
C VAL A 59 -3.33 -8.67 -1.17
N LEU A 60 -4.58 -8.68 -0.67
CA LEU A 60 -5.41 -9.87 -0.65
C LEU A 60 -5.78 -10.36 -2.06
N SER A 61 -5.85 -9.45 -3.04
CA SER A 61 -6.18 -9.80 -4.43
C SER A 61 -5.13 -10.69 -5.11
N TYR A 62 -3.90 -10.72 -4.58
CA TYR A 62 -2.80 -11.55 -5.10
C TYR A 62 -2.74 -12.97 -4.50
N GLY A 63 -3.56 -13.30 -3.49
CA GLY A 63 -3.36 -14.50 -2.66
C GLY A 63 -3.92 -15.83 -3.18
N ASP A 64 -4.56 -15.88 -4.35
CA ASP A 64 -5.04 -17.14 -4.97
C ASP A 64 -4.00 -17.81 -5.90
N GLY A 65 -2.83 -17.18 -6.08
CA GLY A 65 -1.67 -17.75 -6.79
C GLY A 65 -0.71 -18.50 -5.84
N PRO A 66 0.35 -19.15 -6.38
CA PRO A 66 1.46 -19.56 -5.53
C PRO A 66 1.91 -18.36 -4.67
N PRO A 67 2.26 -18.58 -3.39
CA PRO A 67 2.58 -17.49 -2.48
C PRO A 67 3.65 -16.61 -3.11
N LEU A 68 3.41 -15.29 -3.05
CA LEU A 68 4.36 -14.30 -3.54
C LEU A 68 5.73 -14.56 -2.92
N SER A 69 6.78 -14.35 -3.69
CA SER A 69 8.11 -14.36 -3.08
C SER A 69 8.17 -13.27 -2.01
N PRO A 70 9.02 -13.45 -0.97
CA PRO A 70 9.21 -12.43 0.05
C PRO A 70 9.57 -11.06 -0.53
N ALA A 71 10.33 -11.03 -1.63
CA ALA A 71 10.70 -9.80 -2.32
C ALA A 71 9.51 -9.14 -3.00
N MET A 72 8.69 -9.91 -3.72
CA MET A 72 7.48 -9.38 -4.37
C MET A 72 6.48 -8.84 -3.33
N ALA A 73 6.24 -9.59 -2.25
CA ALA A 73 5.38 -9.14 -1.15
C ALA A 73 5.91 -7.84 -0.51
N GLN A 74 7.22 -7.73 -0.31
CA GLN A 74 7.84 -6.51 0.20
C GLN A 74 7.68 -5.33 -0.77
N ALA A 75 7.88 -5.55 -2.07
CA ALA A 75 7.73 -4.53 -3.10
C ALA A 75 6.30 -3.97 -3.16
N ILE A 76 5.29 -4.84 -3.10
CA ILE A 76 3.86 -4.43 -3.05
C ILE A 76 3.62 -3.51 -1.85
N ARG A 77 4.12 -3.88 -0.66
CA ARG A 77 3.95 -3.06 0.55
C ARG A 77 4.59 -1.68 0.42
N VAL A 78 5.79 -1.62 -0.14
CA VAL A 78 6.49 -0.36 -0.40
C VAL A 78 5.73 0.48 -1.41
N HIS A 79 5.28 -0.12 -2.51
CA HIS A 79 4.49 0.54 -3.54
C HIS A 79 3.20 1.13 -3.01
N ALA A 80 2.43 0.37 -2.23
CA ALA A 80 1.19 0.83 -1.63
C ALA A 80 1.40 2.00 -0.66
N ALA A 81 2.46 1.95 0.15
CA ALA A 81 2.83 3.07 1.02
C ALA A 81 3.23 4.31 0.19
N ALA A 82 3.98 4.12 -0.89
CA ALA A 82 4.48 5.18 -1.76
C ALA A 82 3.37 5.89 -2.56
N SER A 83 2.36 5.15 -3.00
CA SER A 83 1.24 5.68 -3.79
C SER A 83 0.12 6.33 -2.96
N ALA A 84 0.22 6.29 -1.62
CA ALA A 84 -0.83 6.80 -0.73
C ALA A 84 -1.18 8.28 -1.00
N ALA A 85 -2.47 8.58 -1.10
CA ALA A 85 -2.97 9.91 -1.48
C ALA A 85 -2.88 10.99 -0.38
N GLY A 86 -2.40 10.66 0.82
CA GLY A 86 -2.31 11.60 1.95
C GLY A 86 -1.09 12.51 1.90
N GLY A 87 -1.24 13.73 2.41
CA GLY A 87 -0.20 14.77 2.43
C GLY A 87 -0.34 15.81 1.32
N THR A 88 0.55 16.79 1.32
CA THR A 88 0.73 17.79 0.27
C THR A 88 1.29 17.16 -1.02
N PRO A 89 1.15 17.79 -2.19
CA PRO A 89 1.76 17.30 -3.44
C PRO A 89 3.27 17.01 -3.29
N GLN A 90 4.03 17.91 -2.66
CA GLN A 90 5.47 17.72 -2.42
C GLN A 90 5.76 16.52 -1.52
N GLU A 91 5.00 16.33 -0.43
CA GLU A 91 5.17 15.15 0.43
C GLU A 91 4.83 13.85 -0.30
N ARG A 92 3.85 13.88 -1.21
CA ARG A 92 3.47 12.73 -2.03
C ARG A 92 4.53 12.41 -3.08
N ILE A 93 5.11 13.42 -3.73
CA ILE A 93 6.26 13.25 -4.65
C ILE A 93 7.43 12.62 -3.90
N ALA A 94 7.85 13.21 -2.78
CA ALA A 94 8.97 12.69 -1.99
C ALA A 94 8.75 11.24 -1.52
N ARG A 95 7.50 10.88 -1.19
CA ARG A 95 7.14 9.51 -0.82
C ARG A 95 7.18 8.56 -2.01
N ALA A 96 6.69 8.99 -3.17
CA ALA A 96 6.75 8.20 -4.40
C ALA A 96 8.20 7.95 -4.82
N GLU A 97 9.07 8.96 -4.78
CA GLU A 97 10.50 8.85 -5.08
C GLU A 97 11.23 7.90 -4.11
N ALA A 98 10.98 8.05 -2.80
CA ALA A 98 11.54 7.14 -1.80
C ALA A 98 11.06 5.70 -2.02
N GLY A 99 9.79 5.52 -2.39
CA GLY A 99 9.22 4.24 -2.77
C GLY A 99 9.93 3.61 -3.97
N MET A 100 10.16 4.38 -5.03
CA MET A 100 10.85 3.90 -6.23
C MET A 100 12.27 3.42 -5.93
N ALA A 101 13.01 4.16 -5.09
CA ALA A 101 14.37 3.79 -4.68
C ALA A 101 14.40 2.51 -3.84
N GLU A 102 13.41 2.31 -2.96
CA GLU A 102 13.30 1.09 -2.15
C GLU A 102 12.88 -0.12 -3.01
N ILE A 103 11.92 0.04 -3.93
CA ILE A 103 11.53 -1.01 -4.88
C ILE A 103 12.72 -1.42 -5.75
N GLY A 104 13.56 -0.47 -6.19
CA GLY A 104 14.80 -0.77 -6.91
C GLY A 104 15.75 -1.66 -6.12
N ARG A 105 15.97 -1.35 -4.83
CA ARG A 105 16.80 -2.20 -3.95
C ARG A 105 16.22 -3.59 -3.74
N ILE A 106 14.90 -3.71 -3.64
CA ILE A 106 14.22 -5.00 -3.51
C ILE A 106 14.37 -5.81 -4.81
N ALA A 107 14.22 -5.17 -5.97
CA ALA A 107 14.38 -5.82 -7.27
C ALA A 107 15.80 -6.37 -7.46
N GLU A 108 16.82 -5.56 -7.15
CA GLU A 108 18.23 -5.98 -7.20
C GLU A 108 18.50 -7.19 -6.28
N ALA A 109 17.89 -7.20 -5.09
CA ALA A 109 18.05 -8.28 -4.12
C ALA A 109 17.29 -9.56 -4.50
N ALA A 110 16.17 -9.45 -5.22
CA ALA A 110 15.37 -10.60 -5.67
C ALA A 110 16.04 -11.40 -6.80
N GLY A 111 16.90 -10.73 -7.57
CA GLY A 111 17.62 -11.31 -8.69
C GLY A 111 16.79 -11.42 -9.98
N PRO A 112 17.38 -11.95 -11.07
CA PRO A 112 16.91 -11.71 -12.44
C PRO A 112 15.52 -12.28 -12.76
N GLY A 113 15.04 -13.26 -11.97
CA GLY A 113 13.74 -13.90 -12.18
C GLY A 113 12.55 -13.03 -11.78
N GLU A 114 12.75 -12.08 -10.88
CA GLU A 114 11.69 -11.23 -10.33
C GLU A 114 11.99 -9.73 -10.44
N GLU A 115 13.26 -9.37 -10.68
CA GLU A 115 13.73 -7.98 -10.81
C GLU A 115 12.86 -7.16 -11.77
N ALA A 116 12.61 -7.67 -12.98
CA ALA A 116 11.81 -6.95 -13.97
C ALA A 116 10.36 -6.73 -13.52
N SER A 117 9.75 -7.74 -12.88
CA SER A 117 8.37 -7.65 -12.38
C SER A 117 8.26 -6.67 -11.20
N ILE A 118 9.24 -6.67 -10.29
CA ILE A 118 9.31 -5.75 -9.16
C ILE A 118 9.56 -4.32 -9.66
N MET A 119 10.50 -4.13 -10.59
CA MET A 119 10.81 -2.81 -11.17
C MET A 119 9.61 -2.19 -11.90
N ASN A 120 8.74 -3.00 -12.50
CA ASN A 120 7.56 -2.51 -13.20
C ASN A 120 6.59 -1.75 -12.29
N MET A 121 6.62 -2.00 -10.98
CA MET A 121 5.80 -1.26 -10.00
C MET A 121 6.16 0.23 -9.96
N ASN A 122 7.39 0.60 -10.31
CA ASN A 122 7.84 1.98 -10.34
C ASN A 122 7.13 2.82 -11.42
N GLU A 123 6.60 2.21 -12.48
CA GLU A 123 5.95 2.94 -13.58
C GLU A 123 4.77 3.79 -13.08
N SER A 124 3.90 3.19 -12.25
CA SER A 124 2.75 3.91 -11.69
C SER A 124 3.14 5.01 -10.69
N LEU A 125 4.24 4.82 -9.93
CA LEU A 125 4.77 5.85 -9.03
C LEU A 125 5.41 6.99 -9.81
N TYR A 126 6.08 6.69 -10.91
CA TYR A 126 6.63 7.70 -11.82
C TYR A 126 5.53 8.54 -12.45
N MET A 127 4.45 7.91 -12.93
CA MET A 127 3.27 8.62 -13.44
C MET A 127 2.61 9.49 -12.36
N LEU A 128 2.59 9.04 -11.11
CA LEU A 128 2.10 9.83 -9.98
C LEU A 128 2.96 11.07 -9.73
N VAL A 129 4.28 10.95 -9.79
CA VAL A 129 5.19 12.11 -9.66
C VAL A 129 4.91 13.11 -10.77
N LEU A 130 4.88 12.67 -12.03
CA LEU A 130 4.59 13.55 -13.18
C LEU A 130 3.25 14.26 -13.06
N ALA A 131 2.22 13.61 -12.53
CA ALA A 131 0.90 14.20 -12.35
C ALA A 131 0.83 15.21 -11.19
N LEU A 132 1.78 15.17 -10.25
CA LEU A 132 1.83 16.04 -9.07
C LEU A 132 2.85 17.17 -9.20
N GLU A 133 3.84 17.02 -10.09
CA GLU A 133 4.73 18.11 -10.44
C GLU A 133 3.90 19.26 -11.03
N PRO A 134 4.03 20.50 -10.52
CA PRO A 134 3.38 21.63 -11.15
C PRO A 134 3.95 21.78 -12.56
N GLU A 135 3.07 21.90 -13.57
CA GLU A 135 3.48 22.34 -14.90
C GLU A 135 4.35 23.59 -14.72
N SER A 136 5.63 23.46 -15.02
CA SER A 136 6.56 24.58 -14.94
C SER A 136 6.23 25.49 -16.11
N GLU A 137 5.38 26.50 -15.88
CA GLU A 137 5.25 27.67 -16.75
C GLU A 137 6.50 28.57 -16.66
#